data_AF-K2CZQ0-F1
#
_entry.id   AF-K2CZQ0-F1
#
_cell.length_a   1.000
_cell.length_b   1.000
_cell.length_c   1.000
_cell.angle_alpha   90.00
_cell.angle_beta   90.00
_cell.angle_gamma   90.00
#
_symmetry.space_group_name_H-M   'P 1'
#
loop_
_entity.id
_entity.type
_entity.pdbx_description
1 polymer ?
#
loop_
_entity_poly.entity_id
_entity_poly.type
_entity_poly.pdbx_seq_one_letter_code
_entity_poly.pdbx_strand_id
1 'polypeptide(L)'
;MHAESYTISPTTATSIKLQRTDLCKQLLAIGTTTLRALEANATYNPRGYKSLISPGVTPGSHSTSIFIYPPYKFRVVDALLTNFHLPGSTLLMLVTAFCSAPNSPEKFTNFSDSILGHAYALAIRHQYRFFSFGDAMLII
;
A
#
# COMPACT_ATOMS: atom_id res chain seq x y z
N MET A 1 -1.58 0.41 16.87
CA MET A 1 -2.31 -0.38 15.86
C MET A 1 -2.34 -1.82 16.34
N HIS A 2 -3.44 -2.55 16.17
CA HIS A 2 -3.46 -3.98 16.53
C HIS A 2 -2.51 -4.76 15.62
N ALA A 3 -1.82 -5.75 16.19
CA ALA A 3 -0.95 -6.64 15.45
C ALA A 3 -1.79 -7.54 14.53
N GLU A 4 -1.38 -7.64 13.28
CA GLU A 4 -1.98 -8.54 12.29
C GLU A 4 -1.04 -9.72 12.06
N SER A 5 -1.57 -10.94 12.20
CA SER A 5 -0.85 -12.17 11.83
C SER A 5 -1.17 -12.52 10.38
N TYR A 6 -0.15 -12.85 9.60
CA TYR A 6 -0.29 -13.21 8.19
C TYR A 6 0.69 -14.31 7.82
N THR A 7 0.38 -15.05 6.76
CA THR A 7 1.24 -16.10 6.22
C THR A 7 1.47 -15.85 4.74
N ILE A 8 2.74 -15.88 4.32
CA ILE A 8 3.14 -15.80 2.92
C ILE A 8 3.60 -17.19 2.50
N SER A 9 2.93 -17.80 1.52
CA SER A 9 3.34 -19.10 1.02
C SER A 9 4.67 -19.01 0.23
N PRO A 10 5.48 -20.09 0.17
CA PRO A 10 6.67 -20.13 -0.69
C PRO A 10 6.41 -19.82 -2.16
N THR A 11 5.25 -20.23 -2.68
CA THR A 11 4.83 -19.97 -4.07
C THR A 11 4.52 -18.49 -4.28
N THR A 12 3.82 -17.85 -3.33
CA THR A 12 3.56 -16.40 -3.36
C THR A 12 4.86 -15.60 -3.27
N ALA A 13 5.75 -15.92 -2.33
CA ALA A 13 7.03 -15.24 -2.17
C ALA A 13 7.90 -15.34 -3.44
N THR A 14 7.96 -16.53 -4.04
CA THR A 14 8.66 -16.76 -5.31
C THR A 14 8.04 -15.96 -6.45
N SER A 15 6.70 -15.94 -6.56
CA SER A 15 5.99 -15.19 -7.60
C SER A 15 6.24 -13.69 -7.50
N ILE A 16 6.17 -13.14 -6.28
CA ILE A 16 6.49 -11.74 -6.01
C ILE A 16 7.94 -11.45 -6.38
N LYS A 17 8.89 -12.27 -5.93
CA LYS A 17 10.31 -12.09 -6.23
C LYS A 17 10.56 -12.08 -7.75
N LEU A 18 9.98 -13.03 -8.49
CA LEU A 18 10.09 -13.08 -9.96
C LEU A 18 9.49 -11.82 -10.59
N GLN A 19 8.31 -11.40 -10.16
CA GLN A 19 7.68 -10.18 -10.67
C GLN A 19 8.52 -8.93 -10.40
N ARG A 20 9.20 -8.86 -9.25
CA ARG A 20 10.09 -7.73 -8.89
C ARG A 20 11.43 -7.73 -9.62
N THR A 21 11.77 -8.80 -10.36
CA THR A 21 12.90 -8.77 -11.31
C THR A 21 12.53 -8.10 -12.63
N ASP A 22 11.23 -7.97 -12.93
CA ASP A 22 10.71 -7.39 -14.16
C ASP A 22 10.16 -5.98 -13.88
N LEU A 23 10.92 -4.96 -14.27
CA LEU A 23 10.55 -3.56 -14.05
C LEU A 23 9.28 -3.13 -14.79
N CYS A 24 8.81 -3.90 -15.78
CA CYS A 24 7.58 -3.60 -16.52
C CYS A 24 6.32 -4.13 -15.84
N LYS A 25 6.44 -4.94 -14.79
CA LYS A 25 5.29 -5.52 -14.08
C LYS A 25 4.96 -4.73 -12.83
N GLN A 26 3.70 -4.31 -12.70
CA GLN A 26 3.17 -3.71 -11.49
C GLN A 26 2.58 -4.78 -10.55
N LEU A 27 2.85 -4.66 -9.26
CA LEU A 27 2.28 -5.50 -8.20
C LEU A 27 1.09 -4.77 -7.57
N LEU A 28 -0.11 -5.28 -7.84
CA LEU A 28 -1.37 -4.80 -7.27
C LEU A 28 -1.64 -5.51 -5.94
N ALA A 29 -1.73 -4.75 -4.86
CA ALA A 29 -2.28 -5.25 -3.60
C ALA A 29 -3.81 -5.10 -3.63
N ILE A 30 -4.51 -6.17 -3.26
CA ILE A 30 -5.96 -6.15 -3.05
C ILE A 30 -6.20 -6.10 -1.54
N GLY A 31 -6.64 -4.93 -1.05
CA GLY A 31 -6.87 -4.66 0.36
C GLY A 31 -5.64 -4.10 1.10
N THR A 32 -5.90 -3.25 2.09
CA THR A 32 -4.89 -2.60 2.93
C THR A 32 -4.17 -3.57 3.85
N THR A 33 -4.82 -4.64 4.30
CA THR A 33 -4.17 -5.71 5.09
C THR A 33 -3.11 -6.44 4.27
N THR A 34 -3.42 -6.77 3.01
CA THR A 34 -2.45 -7.35 2.07
C THR A 34 -1.26 -6.43 1.89
N LEU A 35 -1.51 -5.13 1.65
CA LEU A 35 -0.46 -4.14 1.51
C LEU A 35 0.43 -4.04 2.76
N ARG A 36 -0.16 -4.02 3.97
CA ARG A 36 0.61 -3.96 5.23
C ARG A 36 1.46 -5.20 5.44
N ALA A 37 0.92 -6.38 5.13
CA ALA A 37 1.66 -7.65 5.22
C ALA A 37 2.88 -7.63 4.28
N LEU A 38 2.71 -7.21 3.03
CA LEU A 38 3.79 -7.17 2.05
C LEU A 38 4.85 -6.12 2.39
N GLU A 39 4.44 -4.90 2.74
CA GLU A 39 5.38 -3.82 3.07
C GLU A 39 6.13 -4.07 4.38
N ALA A 40 5.49 -4.69 5.38
CA ALA A 40 6.16 -5.10 6.61
C ALA A 40 7.17 -6.23 6.39
N ASN A 41 6.93 -7.09 5.39
CA ASN A 41 7.78 -8.22 5.05
C ASN A 41 8.81 -7.89 3.95
N ALA A 42 8.89 -6.64 3.51
CA ALA A 42 9.76 -6.21 2.44
C ALA A 42 11.25 -6.42 2.79
N THR A 43 11.94 -7.29 2.07
CA THR A 43 13.38 -7.50 2.25
C THR A 43 14.15 -6.40 1.52
N TYR A 44 14.87 -5.55 2.27
CA TYR A 44 15.74 -4.50 1.73
C TYR A 44 17.13 -4.53 2.36
N ASN A 45 18.16 -4.16 1.60
CA ASN A 45 19.50 -3.90 2.11
C ASN A 45 19.68 -2.37 2.29
N PRO A 46 19.73 -1.85 3.53
CA PRO A 46 19.75 -0.41 3.80
C PRO A 46 21.02 0.34 3.37
N ARG A 47 22.02 -0.32 2.79
CA ARG A 47 23.37 0.27 2.62
C ARG A 47 23.69 0.90 1.26
N GLY A 48 22.73 1.13 0.36
CA GLY A 48 22.93 1.98 -0.83
C GLY A 48 23.96 1.49 -1.87
N TYR A 49 24.73 0.45 -1.59
CA TYR A 49 25.35 -0.38 -2.61
C TYR A 49 24.24 -1.18 -3.26
N LYS A 50 24.25 -1.25 -4.59
CA LYS A 50 23.41 -2.16 -5.41
C LYS A 50 23.39 -3.55 -4.77
N SER A 51 22.46 -3.78 -3.86
CA SER A 51 22.20 -5.10 -3.33
C SER A 51 21.38 -5.78 -4.42
N LEU A 52 22.01 -6.76 -5.07
CA LEU A 52 21.47 -7.58 -6.16
C LEU A 52 20.32 -8.49 -5.71
N ILE A 53 19.46 -8.04 -4.79
CA ILE A 53 18.26 -8.75 -4.40
C ILE A 53 17.13 -7.77 -4.63
N SER A 54 16.43 -7.95 -5.75
CA SER A 54 15.18 -7.27 -6.05
C SER A 54 14.28 -7.23 -4.79
N PRO A 55 13.52 -6.15 -4.57
CA PRO A 55 12.54 -6.11 -3.48
C PRO A 55 11.70 -7.39 -3.54
N GLY A 56 11.45 -7.99 -2.39
CA GLY A 56 10.78 -9.28 -2.28
C GLY A 56 10.24 -9.48 -0.88
N VAL A 57 9.66 -10.66 -0.64
CA VAL A 57 9.13 -11.04 0.67
C VAL A 57 9.66 -12.43 1.06
N THR A 58 9.73 -12.67 2.36
CA THR A 58 10.08 -13.97 2.94
C THR A 58 8.83 -14.82 3.18
N PRO A 59 8.81 -16.09 2.75
CA PRO A 59 7.71 -16.99 3.08
C PRO A 59 7.69 -17.31 4.58
N GLY A 60 6.55 -17.81 5.05
CA GLY A 60 6.35 -18.18 6.46
C GLY A 60 5.24 -17.38 7.13
N SER A 61 5.04 -17.67 8.41
CA SER A 61 4.10 -16.96 9.28
C SER A 61 4.79 -15.82 9.99
N HIS A 62 4.20 -14.64 9.91
CA HIS A 62 4.74 -13.39 10.42
C HIS A 62 3.63 -12.60 11.14
N SER A 63 4.03 -11.55 11.85
CA SER A 63 3.09 -10.57 12.39
C SER A 63 3.60 -9.16 12.12
N THR A 64 2.68 -8.20 12.03
CA THR A 64 3.03 -6.79 11.84
C THR A 64 2.12 -5.86 12.59
N SER A 65 2.71 -4.84 13.19
CA SER A 65 2.03 -3.67 13.72
C SER A 65 2.42 -2.41 12.95
N ILE A 66 2.90 -2.56 11.70
CA ILE A 66 3.38 -1.44 10.87
C ILE A 66 2.30 -0.38 10.76
N PHE A 67 2.67 0.85 11.08
CA PHE A 67 1.82 2.02 10.93
C PHE A 67 2.34 2.84 9.74
N ILE A 68 1.56 2.89 8.66
CA ILE A 68 1.92 3.58 7.42
C ILE A 68 1.20 4.93 7.40
N TYR A 69 1.97 6.01 7.32
CA TYR A 69 1.49 7.39 7.27
C TYR A 69 2.40 8.24 6.37
N PRO A 70 1.93 9.35 5.77
CA PRO A 70 2.76 10.20 4.93
C PRO A 70 3.86 10.92 5.74
N PRO A 71 5.11 11.00 5.24
CA PRO A 71 5.64 10.38 4.03
C PRO A 71 6.05 8.91 4.27
N TYR A 72 5.73 8.02 3.32
CA TYR A 72 6.18 6.63 3.33
C TYR A 72 6.52 6.18 1.91
N LYS A 73 7.68 5.55 1.69
CA LYS A 73 8.02 4.97 0.37
C LYS A 73 7.61 3.51 0.32
N PHE A 74 6.63 3.18 -0.53
CA PHE A 74 6.26 1.79 -0.79
C PHE A 74 7.36 1.08 -1.58
N ARG A 75 7.63 -0.17 -1.22
CA ARG A 75 8.78 -0.93 -1.73
C ARG A 75 8.38 -2.17 -2.51
N VAL A 76 7.23 -2.74 -2.21
CA VAL A 76 6.75 -4.00 -2.80
C VAL A 76 5.53 -3.75 -3.68
N VAL A 77 4.60 -2.93 -3.21
CA VAL A 77 3.31 -2.66 -3.86
C VAL A 77 3.40 -1.41 -4.75
N ASP A 78 2.96 -1.52 -6.01
CA ASP A 78 2.90 -0.40 -6.95
C ASP A 78 1.48 0.15 -7.15
N ALA A 79 0.47 -0.72 -7.02
CA ALA A 79 -0.93 -0.36 -7.17
C ALA A 79 -1.77 -0.90 -6.01
N LEU A 80 -2.88 -0.24 -5.69
CA LEU A 80 -3.76 -0.62 -4.58
C LEU A 80 -5.23 -0.63 -5.02
N LEU A 81 -5.91 -1.75 -4.81
CA LEU A 81 -7.37 -1.83 -4.84
C LEU A 81 -7.89 -1.88 -3.40
N THR A 82 -8.72 -0.92 -3.01
CA THR A 82 -9.26 -0.83 -1.65
C THR A 82 -10.62 -0.13 -1.62
N ASN A 83 -11.32 -0.21 -0.49
CA ASN A 83 -12.60 0.48 -0.30
C ASN A 83 -12.38 1.97 0.03
N PHE A 84 -13.46 2.74 0.08
CA PHE A 84 -13.47 4.06 0.70
C PHE A 84 -13.52 3.95 2.24
N HIS A 85 -12.48 4.46 2.90
CA HIS A 85 -12.31 4.46 4.36
C HIS A 85 -12.87 5.71 5.01
N LEU A 86 -13.26 5.62 6.29
CA LEU A 86 -13.82 6.74 7.04
C LEU A 86 -12.77 7.84 7.35
N PRO A 87 -13.20 9.12 7.42
CA PRO A 87 -12.38 10.21 7.95
C PRO A 87 -11.80 9.87 9.33
N GLY A 88 -10.53 10.23 9.55
CA GLY A 88 -9.83 9.96 10.82
C GLY A 88 -9.39 8.51 11.04
N SER A 89 -9.60 7.61 10.08
CA SER A 89 -9.14 6.22 10.20
C SER A 89 -7.65 6.05 9.85
N THR A 90 -7.01 5.06 10.46
CA THR A 90 -5.62 4.69 10.14
C THR A 90 -5.48 4.15 8.71
N LEU A 91 -6.53 3.52 8.17
CA LEU A 91 -6.56 3.06 6.79
C LEU A 91 -6.58 4.23 5.80
N LEU A 92 -7.31 5.31 6.12
CA LEU A 92 -7.28 6.52 5.31
C LEU A 92 -5.86 7.12 5.25
N MET A 93 -5.12 7.12 6.37
CA MET A 93 -3.73 7.59 6.41
C MET A 93 -2.78 6.73 5.57
N LEU A 94 -2.96 5.41 5.57
CA LEU A 94 -2.20 4.49 4.71
C LEU A 94 -2.43 4.82 3.23
N VAL A 95 -3.70 4.98 2.83
CA VAL A 95 -4.07 5.29 1.44
C VAL A 95 -3.58 6.69 1.05
N THR A 96 -3.62 7.64 1.98
CA THR A 96 -3.06 8.98 1.80
C THR A 96 -1.55 8.90 1.53
N ALA A 97 -0.81 8.08 2.30
CA ALA A 97 0.62 7.90 2.09
C ALA A 97 0.92 7.31 0.71
N PHE A 98 0.08 6.38 0.24
CA PHE A 98 0.17 5.78 -1.08
C PHE A 98 0.00 6.81 -2.20
N CYS A 99 -0.89 7.79 -2.02
CA CYS A 99 -1.16 8.84 -3.01
C CYS A 99 -0.24 10.07 -2.90
N SER A 100 0.72 10.06 -1.97
CA SER A 100 1.58 11.22 -1.67
C SER A 100 3.05 10.93 -1.95
N ALA A 101 3.86 11.99 -2.03
CA ALA A 101 5.31 11.90 -2.12
C ALA A 101 5.87 11.05 -0.96
N PRO A 102 6.83 10.15 -1.23
CA PRO A 102 7.61 9.99 -2.48
C PRO A 102 7.01 9.00 -3.50
N ASN A 103 5.72 8.67 -3.44
CA ASN A 103 5.06 7.76 -4.38
C ASN A 103 4.37 8.50 -5.53
N SER A 104 3.93 9.73 -5.26
CA SER A 104 3.44 10.68 -6.27
C SER A 104 4.28 11.97 -6.26
N PRO A 105 4.13 12.84 -7.26
CA PRO A 105 4.75 14.17 -7.26
C PRO A 105 4.24 15.11 -6.15
N GLU A 106 3.09 14.79 -5.54
CA GLU A 106 2.37 15.69 -4.64
C GLU A 106 2.74 15.44 -3.17
N LYS A 107 3.24 16.47 -2.47
CA LYS A 107 3.52 16.37 -1.04
C LYS A 107 2.22 16.47 -0.25
N PHE A 108 2.04 15.57 0.71
CA PHE A 108 0.92 15.66 1.65
C PHE A 108 1.07 16.88 2.55
N THR A 109 0.07 17.76 2.55
CA THR A 109 -0.02 18.93 3.45
C THR A 109 -1.22 18.79 4.38
N ASN A 110 -2.40 18.59 3.80
CA ASN A 110 -3.64 18.29 4.50
C ASN A 110 -4.53 17.38 3.63
N PHE A 111 -5.57 16.80 4.22
CA PHE A 111 -6.43 15.86 3.50
C PHE A 111 -7.22 16.53 2.39
N SER A 112 -7.89 17.65 2.66
CA SER A 112 -8.81 18.31 1.73
C SER A 112 -8.14 18.74 0.42
N ASP A 113 -6.90 19.21 0.49
CA ASP A 113 -6.14 19.69 -0.67
C ASP A 113 -5.33 18.58 -1.37
N SER A 114 -5.30 17.37 -0.80
CA SER A 114 -4.56 16.24 -1.38
C SER A 114 -5.30 15.60 -2.55
N ILE A 115 -4.57 14.89 -3.44
CA ILE A 115 -5.16 14.03 -4.50
C ILE A 115 -6.30 13.16 -3.94
N LEU A 116 -6.07 12.53 -2.78
CA LEU A 116 -7.05 11.65 -2.17
C LEU A 116 -8.27 12.41 -1.66
N GLY A 117 -8.08 13.60 -1.08
CA GLY A 117 -9.17 14.48 -0.66
C GLY A 117 -10.07 14.90 -1.81
N HIS A 118 -9.48 15.29 -2.94
CA HIS A 118 -10.21 15.60 -4.16
C HIS A 118 -10.98 14.38 -4.69
N ALA A 119 -10.37 13.20 -4.70
CA ALA A 119 -11.05 11.96 -5.10
C ALA A 119 -12.24 11.63 -4.20
N TYR A 120 -12.09 11.83 -2.88
CA TYR A 120 -13.17 11.65 -1.90
C TYR A 120 -14.31 12.65 -2.09
N ALA A 121 -13.99 13.92 -2.34
CA ALA A 121 -15.00 14.94 -2.62
C ALA A 121 -15.83 14.61 -3.87
N LEU A 122 -15.18 14.10 -4.93
CA LEU A 122 -15.86 13.60 -6.12
C LEU A 122 -16.72 12.38 -5.82
N ALA A 123 -16.19 11.39 -5.08
CA ALA A 123 -16.95 10.20 -4.71
C ALA A 123 -18.23 10.56 -3.92
N ILE A 124 -18.14 11.51 -2.97
CA ILE A 124 -19.31 12.03 -2.24
C ILE A 124 -20.30 12.72 -3.18
N ARG A 125 -19.82 13.59 -4.07
CA ARG A 125 -20.66 14.29 -5.05
C ARG A 125 -21.41 13.32 -5.97
N HIS A 126 -20.76 12.23 -6.35
CA HIS A 126 -21.33 11.18 -7.20
C HIS A 126 -22.06 10.07 -6.44
N GLN A 127 -22.29 10.26 -5.13
CA GLN A 127 -23.03 9.32 -4.28
C GLN A 127 -22.45 7.89 -4.28
N TYR A 128 -21.12 7.78 -4.32
CA TYR A 128 -20.45 6.51 -4.10
C TYR A 128 -20.80 5.98 -2.71
N ARG A 129 -20.89 4.66 -2.60
CA ARG A 129 -21.13 3.96 -1.34
C ARG A 129 -19.79 3.76 -0.64
N PHE A 130 -19.72 4.08 0.64
CA PHE A 130 -18.48 4.00 1.42
C PHE A 130 -18.45 2.72 2.28
N PHE A 131 -17.31 2.44 2.91
CA PHE A 131 -17.12 1.38 3.90
C PHE A 131 -17.09 -0.06 3.33
N SER A 132 -17.30 -1.06 4.19
CA SER A 132 -17.02 -2.47 3.91
C SER A 132 -17.78 -3.06 2.72
N PHE A 133 -19.00 -2.60 2.49
CA PHE A 133 -19.89 -3.09 1.41
C PHE A 133 -20.15 -2.02 0.34
N GLY A 134 -19.35 -0.96 0.35
CA GLY A 134 -19.44 0.13 -0.59
C GLY A 134 -18.75 -0.16 -1.91
N ASP A 135 -18.42 0.92 -2.61
CA ASP A 135 -17.64 0.90 -3.83
C ASP A 135 -16.13 0.83 -3.52
N ALA A 136 -15.35 0.59 -4.57
CA ALA A 136 -13.90 0.44 -4.48
C ALA A 136 -13.17 1.55 -5.23
N MET A 137 -11.91 1.74 -4.87
CA MET A 137 -10.96 2.64 -5.48
C MET A 137 -9.73 1.83 -5.92
N LEU A 138 -9.33 2.02 -7.18
CA LEU A 138 -8.08 1.54 -7.73
C LEU A 138 -7.10 2.71 -7.85
N ILE A 139 -5.91 2.57 -7.28
CA ILE A 139 -4.81 3.55 -7.34
C ILE A 139 -3.65 2.92 -8.09
N ILE A 140 -3.14 3.61 -9.12
CA ILE A 140 -2.11 3.17 -10.07
C ILE A 140 -1.06 4.24 -10.34
#